data_AF-A0A644ZKX6-F1
#
_entry.id   AF-A0A644ZKX6-F1
#
_cell.length_a   1.000
_cell.length_b   1.000
_cell.length_c   1.000
_cell.angle_alpha   90.00
_cell.angle_beta   90.00
_cell.angle_gamma   90.00
#
_symmetry.space_group_name_H-M   'P 1'
#
loop_
_entity.id
_entity.type
_entity.pdbx_description
1 polymer ?
#
loop_
_entity_poly.entity_id
_entity_poly.type
_entity_poly.pdbx_seq_one_letter_code
_entity_poly.pdbx_strand_id
1 'polypeptide(L)' 'MRGIRTQDGAGVSLVRVLGHGTVEEYNPILMLDSFDSINPDEYTAGFPTHRHRGIETISYGAARLS' A
#
# COMPACT_ATOMS: atom_id res chain seq x y z
N MET A 1 -5.95 -5.94 13.70
CA MET A 1 -4.64 -6.38 13.19
C MET A 1 -3.62 -5.26 13.31
N ARG A 2 -2.31 -5.56 13.34
CA ARG A 2 -1.25 -4.54 13.25
C ARG A 2 -0.58 -4.65 11.89
N GLY A 3 -0.43 -3.52 11.19
CA GLY A 3 0.30 -3.49 9.93
C GLY A 3 1.81 -3.63 10.14
N ILE A 4 2.51 -4.02 9.08
CA ILE A 4 3.97 -4.23 9.08
C ILE A 4 4.62 -3.17 8.19
N ARG A 5 5.66 -2.51 8.69
CA ARG A 5 6.48 -1.59 7.88
C ARG A 5 7.27 -2.39 6.83
N THR A 6 7.17 -1.97 5.58
CA THR A 6 7.87 -2.61 4.45
C THR A 6 8.21 -1.57 3.38
N GLN A 7 8.92 -2.01 2.34
CA GLN A 7 9.15 -1.25 1.12
C GLN A 7 8.55 -1.97 -0.09
N ASP A 8 8.12 -1.21 -1.09
CA ASP A 8 7.62 -1.71 -2.37
C ASP A 8 7.95 -0.72 -3.51
N GLY A 9 7.66 -1.07 -4.76
CA GLY A 9 7.96 -0.24 -5.93
C GLY A 9 9.46 0.05 -6.06
N ALA A 10 9.80 1.32 -6.26
CA ALA A 10 11.20 1.77 -6.33
C ALA A 10 11.77 2.15 -4.94
N GLY A 11 11.41 1.39 -3.89
CA GLY A 11 11.87 1.64 -2.50
C GLY A 11 10.93 2.52 -1.67
N VAL A 12 9.66 2.62 -2.07
CA VAL A 12 8.64 3.38 -1.34
C VAL A 12 8.36 2.72 0.00
N SER A 13 8.48 3.48 1.09
CA SER A 13 8.12 3.02 2.43
C SER A 13 6.62 3.08 2.65
N LEU A 14 6.06 1.99 3.17
CA LEU A 14 4.62 1.87 3.44
C LEU A 14 4.35 0.97 4.66
N VAL A 15 3.11 0.99 5.14
CA VAL A 15 2.60 0.01 6.11
C VAL A 15 1.64 -0.93 5.41
N ARG A 16 2.00 -2.21 5.32
CA ARG A 16 1.12 -3.26 4.79
C ARG A 16 0.21 -3.76 5.90
N VAL A 17 -1.09 -3.50 5.76
CA VAL A 17 -2.12 -3.85 6.76
C VAL A 17 -2.73 -5.22 6.44
N LEU A 18 -3.08 -5.46 5.18
CA LEU A 18 -3.57 -6.75 4.66
C LEU A 18 -2.66 -7.23 3.53
N GLY A 19 -2.47 -8.54 3.43
CA GLY A 19 -1.67 -9.17 2.37
C GLY A 19 -1.89 -10.67 2.32
N HIS A 20 -0.92 -11.43 1.78
CA HIS A 20 -1.08 -12.86 1.51
C HIS A 20 -1.61 -13.68 2.71
N GLY A 21 -1.08 -13.44 3.92
CA GLY A 21 -1.48 -14.18 5.11
C GLY A 21 -2.86 -13.83 5.67
N THR A 22 -3.57 -12.85 5.10
CA THR A 22 -4.88 -12.39 5.56
C THR A 22 -5.98 -12.59 4.51
N VAL A 23 -5.67 -13.12 3.31
CA VAL A 23 -6.63 -13.18 2.20
C VAL A 23 -7.87 -14.02 2.53
N GLU A 24 -7.70 -15.14 3.24
CA GLU A 24 -8.84 -16.01 3.59
C GLU A 24 -9.84 -15.32 4.53
N GLU A 25 -9.34 -14.52 5.49
CA GLU A 25 -10.16 -13.84 6.49
C GLU A 25 -10.85 -12.58 5.93
N TYR A 26 -10.21 -11.88 4.98
CA TYR A 26 -10.68 -10.59 4.46
C TYR A 26 -11.17 -10.63 3.02
N ASN A 27 -11.45 -11.81 2.46
CA ASN A 27 -12.06 -11.96 1.13
C ASN A 27 -13.32 -11.06 1.02
N PRO A 28 -13.41 -10.15 0.01
CA PRO A 28 -12.65 -10.07 -1.25
C PRO A 28 -11.41 -9.16 -1.27
N ILE A 29 -10.94 -8.65 -0.13
CA ILE A 29 -9.80 -7.73 -0.05
C ILE A 29 -8.49 -8.52 0.00
N LEU A 30 -7.69 -8.38 -1.07
CA LEU A 30 -6.43 -9.11 -1.23
C LEU A 30 -5.23 -8.40 -0.58
N MET A 31 -5.28 -7.07 -0.52
CA MET A 31 -4.18 -6.24 -0.05
C MET A 31 -4.70 -4.88 0.41
N LEU A 32 -4.08 -4.32 1.45
CA LEU A 32 -4.30 -2.95 1.90
C LEU A 32 -2.98 -2.38 2.40
N ASP A 33 -2.49 -1.38 1.67
CA ASP A 33 -1.28 -0.64 2.02
C ASP A 33 -1.65 0.80 2.42
N SER A 34 -0.97 1.32 3.45
CA SER A 34 -1.10 2.70 3.93
C SER A 34 0.17 3.47 3.67
N PHE A 35 0.01 4.67 3.11
CA PHE A 35 1.07 5.61 2.77
C PHE A 35 0.83 6.91 3.53
N ASP A 36 1.65 7.19 4.54
CA ASP A 36 1.47 8.33 5.46
C ASP A 36 2.78 9.10 5.73
N SER A 37 3.88 8.73 5.07
CA SER A 37 5.16 9.39 5.25
C SER A 37 5.11 10.84 4.77
N ILE A 38 5.71 11.73 5.57
CA ILE A 38 5.95 13.13 5.24
C ILE A 38 7.38 13.38 4.75
N ASN A 39 8.22 12.34 4.72
CA ASN A 39 9.59 12.44 4.22
C ASN A 39 9.61 12.13 2.71
N PRO A 40 9.91 13.11 1.83
CA PRO A 40 9.91 12.90 0.38
C PRO A 40 10.81 11.76 -0.08
N ASP A 41 11.94 11.54 0.59
CA ASP A 41 12.89 10.48 0.22
C ASP A 41 12.29 9.08 0.34
N GLU A 42 11.23 8.93 1.15
CA GLU A 42 10.56 7.65 1.41
C GLU A 42 9.48 7.31 0.38
N TYR A 43 9.05 8.23 -0.49
CA TYR A 43 7.97 7.96 -1.45
C TYR A 43 8.17 8.52 -2.86
N THR A 44 9.09 9.47 -3.07
CA THR A 44 9.22 10.18 -4.35
C THR A 44 9.58 9.26 -5.53
N ALA A 45 10.33 8.18 -5.28
CA ALA A 45 10.68 7.21 -6.32
C ALA A 45 9.45 6.47 -6.89
N GLY A 46 8.37 6.38 -6.10
CA GLY A 46 7.07 5.89 -6.54
C GLY A 46 7.03 4.43 -7.00
N PHE A 47 6.03 4.15 -7.82
CA PHE A 47 5.79 2.84 -8.41
C PHE A 47 6.00 2.93 -9.92
N PRO A 48 7.12 2.40 -10.46
CA PRO A 48 7.33 2.31 -11.89
C PRO A 48 6.20 1.52 -12.58
N THR A 49 6.06 1.68 -13.90
CA THR A 49 5.05 0.97 -14.69
C THR A 49 5.12 -0.55 -14.44
N HIS A 50 4.01 -1.11 -13.98
CA HIS A 50 3.83 -2.55 -13.74
C HIS A 50 2.41 -2.98 -14.11
N ARG A 51 2.17 -4.28 -14.24
CA ARG A 51 0.89 -4.83 -14.72
C ARG A 51 0.11 -5.49 -13.59
N HIS A 52 -1.21 -5.38 -13.65
CA HIS A 52 -2.17 -6.11 -12.83
C HIS A 52 -3.13 -6.91 -13.71
N ARG A 53 -3.63 -8.06 -13.21
CA ARG A 53 -4.61 -8.91 -13.92
C ARG A 53 -5.55 -9.57 -12.92
N GLY A 54 -6.86 -9.51 -13.21
CA GLY A 54 -7.88 -10.23 -12.44
C GLY A 54 -8.16 -9.67 -11.04
N ILE A 55 -7.73 -8.43 -10.78
CA ILE A 55 -7.96 -7.69 -9.54
C ILE A 55 -8.32 -6.25 -9.86
N GLU A 56 -8.91 -5.56 -8.89
CA GLU A 56 -9.10 -4.11 -8.91
C GLU A 56 -8.18 -3.46 -7.86
N THR A 57 -7.62 -2.30 -8.20
CA THR A 57 -6.81 -1.49 -7.28
C THR A 57 -7.49 -0.16 -7.08
N ILE A 58 -7.80 0.17 -5.82
CA ILE A 58 -8.43 1.42 -5.43
C ILE A 58 -7.42 2.24 -4.63
N SER A 59 -7.11 3.44 -5.10
CA SER A 59 -6.28 4.41 -4.38
C SER A 59 -7.16 5.50 -3.78
N TYR A 60 -7.09 5.65 -2.45
CA TYR A 60 -7.81 6.70 -1.74
C TYR A 60 -6.83 7.77 -1.23
N GLY A 61 -7.02 9.01 -1.67
CA GLY A 61 -6.28 10.16 -1.16
C GLY A 61 -7.02 10.79 0.02
N ALA A 62 -6.47 10.63 1.23
CA ALA A 62 -6.99 11.31 2.42
C ALA A 62 -6.41 12.74 2.48
N ALA A 63 -7.28 13.74 2.65
CA ALA A 63 -6.83 15.08 2.97
C ALA A 63 -6.41 15.14 4.44
N ARG A 64 -5.18 15.60 4.70
CA ARG A 64 -4.78 15.95 6.05
C ARG A 64 -5.32 17.35 6.35
N LEU A 65 -6.34 17.43 7.20
CA LEU A 65 -6.80 18.71 7.71
C LEU A 65 -5.73 19.26 8.67
N SER A 66 -5.38 20.54 8.47
CA SER A 66 -4.42 21.29 9.27
C SER A 66 -4.95 21.65 10.64
#